data_AF-A0A6A5VKW8-F1
#
_entry.id   AF-A0A6A5VKW8-F1
#
_cell.length_a   1.000
_cell.length_b   1.000
_cell.length_c   1.000
_cell.angle_alpha   90.00
_cell.angle_beta   90.00
_cell.angle_gamma   90.00
#
_symmetry.space_group_name_H-M   'P 1'
#
loop_
_entity.id
_entity.type
_entity.pdbx_description
1 polymer ?
#
loop_
_entity_poly.entity_id
_entity_poly.type
_entity_poly.pdbx_seq_one_letter_code
_entity_poly.pdbx_strand_id
1 'polypeptide(L)'
;MASANDVAMTDGAEKRLYPNDYADLLQTPYSDAFAFSDVEQLALELHDQLRELELEKSLIEAHDQDDVLHEHLITAEREAMEVKAKFEIRNRISHNVLVMDPVLKAVHGGQQHTAEKRMLPLITENDAVSMLHGLLASRLSSTTRALSTAEQATIAANKDNRELSGAVVDLAEKLKAQSINDIGDPSLHQQVERADKKVKQSRQRAKILKGILSAMIVGSGINWAADEELRELVMDDEEDG
;
A
#
# COMPACT_ATOMS: atom_id res chain seq x y z
N MET A 1 19.98 29.00 -52.38
CA MET A 1 20.66 28.77 -51.08
C MET A 1 19.63 28.13 -50.17
N ALA A 2 19.61 26.80 -50.12
CA ALA A 2 18.64 26.01 -49.39
C ALA A 2 19.17 25.77 -47.96
N SER A 3 18.41 26.15 -46.94
CA SER A 3 18.68 25.79 -45.55
C SER A 3 18.00 24.46 -45.25
N ALA A 4 18.78 23.38 -45.36
CA ALA A 4 18.43 22.04 -44.92
C ALA A 4 18.68 21.94 -43.40
N ASN A 5 17.62 21.76 -42.61
CA ASN A 5 17.58 21.03 -41.34
C ASN A 5 16.18 21.15 -40.71
N ASP A 6 15.17 20.74 -41.47
CA ASP A 6 13.85 20.48 -40.90
C ASP A 6 13.86 19.01 -40.45
N VAL A 7 14.03 18.79 -39.15
CA VAL A 7 14.03 17.44 -38.56
C VAL A 7 12.59 16.95 -38.56
N ALA A 8 12.26 16.13 -39.55
CA ALA A 8 10.97 15.48 -39.66
C ALA A 8 10.73 14.60 -38.42
N MET A 9 9.68 14.92 -37.67
CA MET A 9 9.10 14.04 -36.66
C MET A 9 8.63 12.78 -37.40
N THR A 10 9.40 11.69 -37.31
CA THR A 10 9.04 10.44 -37.95
C THR A 10 8.00 9.74 -37.09
N ASP A 11 6.80 9.62 -37.65
CA ASP A 11 5.69 8.90 -37.04
C ASP A 11 6.05 7.41 -36.96
N GLY A 12 6.27 6.92 -35.75
CA GLY A 12 6.68 5.55 -35.47
C GLY A 12 5.58 4.56 -35.85
N ALA A 13 5.96 3.52 -36.60
CA ALA A 13 5.06 2.52 -37.18
C ALA A 13 4.03 1.93 -36.20
N GLU A 14 2.76 1.90 -36.62
CA GLU A 14 1.64 1.27 -35.91
C GLU A 14 1.97 -0.17 -35.50
N LYS A 15 2.16 -0.40 -34.20
CA LYS A 15 2.42 -1.72 -33.62
C LYS A 15 1.24 -2.17 -32.76
N ARG A 16 0.89 -3.45 -32.90
CA ARG A 16 -0.35 -4.06 -32.43
C ARG A 16 -0.50 -3.96 -30.91
N LEU A 17 -1.52 -3.23 -30.46
CA LEU A 17 -1.91 -3.09 -29.04
C LEU A 17 -2.43 -4.41 -28.46
N TYR A 18 -1.74 -4.96 -27.47
CA TYR A 18 -2.29 -5.94 -26.55
C TYR A 18 -2.90 -5.21 -25.34
N PRO A 19 -4.11 -5.57 -24.87
CA PRO A 19 -4.87 -4.77 -23.90
C PRO A 19 -4.29 -4.70 -22.47
N ASN A 20 -3.15 -5.36 -22.20
CA ASN A 20 -2.48 -5.37 -20.90
C ASN A 20 -0.95 -5.13 -21.01
N ASP A 21 -0.44 -4.77 -22.19
CA ASP A 21 0.98 -4.49 -22.36
C ASP A 21 1.22 -2.99 -22.24
N TYR A 22 1.66 -2.56 -21.05
CA TYR A 22 2.00 -1.16 -20.76
C TYR A 22 3.50 -0.90 -20.95
N ALA A 23 4.28 -1.87 -21.44
CA ALA A 23 5.72 -1.74 -21.61
C ALA A 23 6.10 -0.65 -22.62
N ASP A 24 5.23 -0.38 -23.59
CA ASP A 24 5.41 0.70 -24.57
C ASP A 24 5.25 2.10 -23.94
N LEU A 25 4.49 2.25 -22.84
CA LEU A 25 4.36 3.53 -22.13
C LEU A 25 5.57 3.86 -21.26
N LEU A 26 6.45 2.88 -21.03
CA LEU A 26 7.70 3.06 -20.29
C LEU A 26 8.89 3.36 -21.20
N GLN A 27 8.70 3.28 -22.52
CA GLN A 27 9.71 3.62 -23.50
C GLN A 27 9.46 5.05 -23.97
N THR A 28 10.29 6.01 -23.53
CA THR A 28 10.21 7.38 -24.01
C THR A 28 11.10 7.54 -25.24
N PRO A 29 10.56 7.69 -26.46
CA PRO A 29 11.37 7.94 -27.66
C PRO A 29 11.92 9.38 -27.67
N TYR A 30 11.49 10.24 -26.75
CA TYR A 30 11.80 11.67 -26.66
C TYR A 30 13.00 11.97 -25.75
N SER A 31 14.07 11.20 -25.85
CA SER A 31 15.32 11.40 -25.10
C SER A 31 16.00 12.75 -25.37
N ASP A 32 15.69 13.38 -26.50
CA ASP A 32 16.18 14.72 -26.87
C ASP A 32 15.71 15.83 -25.91
N ALA A 33 14.59 15.66 -25.21
CA ALA A 33 14.12 16.63 -24.23
C ALA A 33 15.05 16.77 -23.01
N PHE A 34 15.99 15.83 -22.81
CA PHE A 34 17.01 15.85 -21.76
C PHE A 34 18.36 16.40 -22.22
N ALA A 35 18.51 16.74 -23.50
CA ALA A 35 19.72 17.37 -24.00
C ALA A 35 19.67 18.88 -23.68
N PHE A 36 20.14 19.22 -22.49
CA PHE A 36 20.40 20.61 -22.11
C PHE A 36 21.53 21.17 -22.98
N SER A 37 21.40 22.43 -23.38
CA SER A 37 22.52 23.18 -23.92
C SER A 37 23.57 23.40 -22.83
N ASP A 38 24.84 23.59 -23.22
CA ASP A 38 25.95 23.83 -22.29
C ASP A 38 25.67 25.00 -21.32
N VAL A 39 24.89 25.99 -21.76
CA VAL A 39 24.49 27.15 -20.96
C VAL A 39 23.43 26.79 -19.92
N GLU A 40 22.47 25.93 -20.27
CA GLU A 40 21.44 25.46 -19.34
C GLU A 40 22.04 24.53 -18.28
N GLN A 41 22.98 23.67 -18.68
CA GLN A 41 23.71 22.82 -17.75
C GLN A 41 24.52 23.64 -16.74
N LEU A 42 25.25 24.67 -17.21
CA LEU A 42 25.98 25.59 -16.34
C LEU A 42 25.04 26.35 -15.37
N ALA A 43 23.86 26.75 -15.83
CA ALA A 43 22.87 27.42 -14.99
C ALA A 43 22.34 26.53 -13.87
N LEU A 44 22.14 25.23 -14.14
CA LEU A 44 21.74 24.24 -13.14
C LEU A 44 22.85 23.98 -12.11
N GLU A 45 24.09 23.82 -12.56
CA GLU A 45 25.24 23.65 -11.67
C GLU A 45 25.42 24.85 -10.72
N LEU A 46 25.26 26.07 -11.23
CA LEU A 46 25.31 27.29 -10.42
C LEU A 46 24.14 27.37 -9.42
N HIS A 47 22.95 26.91 -9.80
CA HIS A 47 21.79 26.86 -8.89
C HIS A 47 22.05 25.89 -7.74
N ASP A 48 22.59 24.71 -8.02
CA ASP A 48 22.89 23.69 -7.00
C ASP A 48 23.96 24.19 -6.03
N GLN A 49 25.03 24.84 -6.54
CA GLN A 49 26.05 25.50 -5.72
C GLN A 49 25.46 26.59 -4.83
N LEU A 50 24.54 27.40 -5.36
CA LEU A 50 23.89 28.47 -4.58
C LEU A 50 23.05 27.86 -3.44
N ARG A 51 22.35 26.75 -3.73
CA ARG A 51 21.53 26.05 -2.74
C ARG A 51 22.37 25.43 -1.61
N GLU A 52 23.51 24.87 -1.96
CA GLU A 52 24.48 24.34 -0.98
C GLU A 52 24.99 25.45 -0.06
N LEU A 53 25.40 26.60 -0.62
CA LEU A 53 25.85 27.76 0.14
C LEU A 53 24.76 28.36 1.05
N GLU A 54 23.50 28.39 0.60
CA GLU A 54 22.37 28.80 1.43
C GLU A 54 22.18 27.85 2.63
N LEU A 55 22.37 26.55 2.42
CA LEU A 55 22.29 25.55 3.49
C LEU A 55 23.44 25.70 4.49
N GLU A 56 24.68 25.83 4.02
CA GLU A 56 25.84 26.07 4.88
C GLU A 56 25.65 27.32 5.74
N LYS A 57 25.16 28.41 5.13
CA LYS A 57 24.86 29.64 5.85
C LYS A 57 23.79 29.43 6.93
N SER A 58 22.71 28.71 6.62
CA SER A 58 21.65 28.42 7.59
C SER A 58 22.15 27.55 8.76
N LEU A 59 23.11 26.67 8.51
CA LEU A 59 23.71 25.80 9.53
C LEU A 59 24.64 26.60 10.46
N ILE A 60 25.43 27.52 9.91
CA ILE A 60 26.26 28.44 10.69
C ILE A 60 25.38 29.36 11.55
N GLU A 61 24.32 29.94 10.97
CA GLU A 61 23.37 30.78 11.71
C GLU A 61 22.64 30.02 12.83
N ALA A 62 22.40 28.72 12.67
CA ALA A 62 21.84 27.87 13.71
C ALA A 62 22.87 27.49 14.80
N HIS A 63 24.15 27.39 14.46
CA HIS A 63 25.23 27.07 15.41
C HIS A 63 25.55 28.23 16.36
N ASP A 64 25.40 29.48 15.91
CA ASP A 64 25.65 30.69 16.71
C ASP A 64 24.53 31.00 17.74
N GLN A 65 23.40 30.29 17.70
CA GLN A 65 22.24 30.53 18.57
C GLN A 65 22.20 29.66 19.84
N ASP A 66 23.23 28.84 20.09
CA ASP A 66 23.21 27.82 21.16
C ASP A 66 23.66 28.31 22.55
N ASP A 67 23.81 29.63 22.74
CA ASP A 67 24.10 30.22 24.05
C ASP A 67 23.00 31.22 24.47
N VAL A 68 22.23 30.81 25.50
CA VAL A 68 21.50 31.64 26.49
C VAL A 68 19.94 31.61 26.48
N LEU A 69 19.41 31.08 27.59
CA LEU A 69 18.12 31.31 28.29
C LEU A 69 16.82 30.56 27.90
N HIS A 70 16.32 29.81 28.90
CA HIS A 70 15.21 28.86 28.88
C HIS A 70 13.79 29.47 28.86
N GLU A 71 13.64 30.80 28.91
CA GLU A 71 12.32 31.46 28.87
C GLU A 71 12.05 32.16 27.52
N HIS A 72 13.11 32.60 26.83
CA HIS A 72 13.04 32.99 25.43
C HIS A 72 12.85 31.78 24.50
N LEU A 73 13.16 30.56 24.97
CA LEU A 73 13.05 29.33 24.19
C LEU A 73 11.63 29.02 23.72
N ILE A 74 10.57 29.24 24.52
CA ILE A 74 9.19 28.94 24.09
C ILE A 74 8.71 29.95 23.04
N THR A 75 9.04 31.23 23.22
CA THR A 75 8.71 32.29 22.26
C THR A 75 9.53 32.14 20.98
N ALA A 76 10.82 31.83 21.11
CA ALA A 76 11.73 31.56 19.99
C ALA A 76 11.37 30.26 19.26
N GLU A 77 10.91 29.21 19.96
CA GLU A 77 10.43 27.96 19.35
C GLU A 77 9.15 28.23 18.55
N ARG A 78 8.23 29.05 19.09
CA ARG A 78 7.02 29.45 18.36
C ARG A 78 7.34 30.31 17.15
N GLU A 79 8.24 31.29 17.29
CA GLU A 79 8.70 32.14 16.19
C GLU A 79 9.49 31.31 15.15
N ALA A 80 10.32 30.36 15.58
CA ALA A 80 11.05 29.45 14.70
C ALA A 80 10.10 28.49 13.97
N MET A 81 9.07 27.96 14.64
CA MET A 81 8.02 27.18 13.99
C MET A 81 7.26 28.00 12.96
N GLU A 82 6.95 29.27 13.26
CA GLU A 82 6.30 30.18 12.31
C GLU A 82 7.19 30.50 11.11
N VAL A 83 8.48 30.76 11.34
CA VAL A 83 9.48 30.98 10.29
C VAL A 83 9.66 29.72 9.45
N LYS A 84 9.73 28.53 10.06
CA LYS A 84 9.82 27.24 9.36
C LYS A 84 8.60 26.99 8.48
N ALA A 85 7.39 27.20 9.02
CA ALA A 85 6.16 27.07 8.24
C ALA A 85 6.12 28.08 7.08
N LYS A 86 6.50 29.35 7.31
CA LYS A 86 6.60 30.37 6.26
C LYS A 86 7.62 30.00 5.19
N PHE A 87 8.79 29.48 5.58
CA PHE A 87 9.82 29.01 4.68
C PHE A 87 9.35 27.82 3.85
N GLU A 88 8.69 26.84 4.47
CA GLU A 88 8.15 25.66 3.81
C GLU A 88 7.08 26.05 2.77
N ILE A 89 6.15 26.94 3.14
CA ILE A 89 5.13 27.47 2.23
C ILE A 89 5.80 28.22 1.07
N ARG A 90 6.77 29.10 1.36
CA ARG A 90 7.51 29.84 0.31
C ARG A 90 8.23 28.88 -0.63
N ASN A 91 8.92 27.89 -0.09
CA ASN A 91 9.65 26.91 -0.88
C ASN A 91 8.70 26.09 -1.75
N ARG A 92 7.53 25.70 -1.20
CA ARG A 92 6.49 25.00 -1.95
C ARG A 92 5.90 25.86 -3.06
N ILE A 93 5.66 27.15 -2.81
CA ILE A 93 5.20 28.10 -3.84
C ILE A 93 6.25 28.25 -4.93
N SER A 94 7.51 28.52 -4.57
CA SER A 94 8.60 28.65 -5.54
C SER A 94 8.76 27.39 -6.39
N HIS A 95 8.75 26.21 -5.76
CA HIS A 95 8.83 24.94 -6.45
C HIS A 95 7.64 24.74 -7.41
N ASN A 96 6.41 24.99 -6.95
CA ASN A 96 5.23 24.86 -7.79
C ASN A 96 5.27 25.82 -8.98
N VAL A 97 5.72 27.06 -8.80
CA VAL A 97 5.86 28.02 -9.90
C VAL A 97 6.92 27.55 -10.90
N LEU A 98 8.07 27.07 -10.42
CA LEU A 98 9.15 26.56 -11.27
C LEU A 98 8.74 25.33 -12.09
N VAL A 99 7.87 24.48 -11.56
CA VAL A 99 7.37 23.29 -12.27
C VAL A 99 6.18 23.63 -13.18
N MET A 100 5.25 24.48 -12.73
CA MET A 100 4.02 24.78 -13.48
C MET A 100 4.23 25.75 -14.64
N ASP A 101 5.11 26.75 -14.51
CA ASP A 101 5.31 27.75 -15.56
C ASP A 101 5.83 27.14 -16.89
N PRO A 102 6.85 26.26 -16.89
CA PRO A 102 7.27 25.54 -18.09
C PRO A 102 6.17 24.64 -18.66
N VAL A 103 5.38 23.95 -17.83
CA VAL A 103 4.27 23.09 -18.27
C VAL A 103 3.17 23.91 -18.94
N LEU A 104 2.78 25.04 -18.35
CA LEU A 104 1.77 25.94 -18.93
C LEU A 104 2.25 26.53 -20.26
N LYS A 105 3.53 26.91 -20.35
CA LYS A 105 4.16 27.38 -21.60
C LYS A 105 4.33 26.28 -22.64
N ALA A 106 4.60 25.04 -22.24
CA ALA A 106 4.66 23.90 -23.14
C ALA A 106 3.32 23.66 -23.84
N VAL A 107 2.21 23.78 -23.10
CA VAL A 107 0.85 23.55 -23.61
C VAL A 107 0.27 24.78 -24.33
N HIS A 108 0.49 25.99 -23.80
CA HIS A 108 -0.20 27.22 -24.26
C HIS A 108 0.74 28.26 -24.89
N GLY A 109 2.06 28.05 -24.87
CA GLY A 109 3.04 29.00 -25.39
C GLY A 109 2.93 29.16 -26.91
N GLY A 110 3.11 30.41 -27.38
CA GLY A 110 3.23 30.72 -28.81
C GLY A 110 4.47 30.08 -29.46
N GLN A 111 4.76 30.38 -30.74
CA GLN A 111 5.94 29.84 -31.43
C GLN A 111 7.29 30.22 -30.81
N GLN A 112 7.33 31.16 -29.85
CA GLN A 112 8.56 31.66 -29.22
C GLN A 112 9.15 30.71 -28.15
N HIS A 113 8.37 29.75 -27.65
CA HIS A 113 8.78 28.83 -26.57
C HIS A 113 9.11 27.45 -27.12
N THR A 114 10.18 27.37 -27.93
CA THR A 114 10.58 26.12 -28.60
C THR A 114 11.17 25.10 -27.62
N ALA A 115 11.83 25.55 -26.55
CA ALA A 115 12.42 24.67 -25.54
C ALA A 115 11.31 24.01 -24.69
N GLU A 116 10.35 24.79 -24.21
CA GLU A 116 9.23 24.29 -23.39
C GLU A 116 8.31 23.38 -24.22
N LYS A 117 8.11 23.66 -25.51
CA LYS A 117 7.34 22.79 -26.41
C LYS A 117 7.95 21.40 -26.62
N ARG A 118 9.27 21.24 -26.46
CA ARG A 118 9.92 19.92 -26.50
C ARG A 118 9.51 19.02 -25.34
N MET A 119 8.98 19.60 -24.25
CA MET A 119 8.48 18.85 -23.09
C MET A 119 7.06 18.31 -23.30
N LEU A 120 6.32 18.79 -24.30
CA LEU A 120 4.90 18.44 -24.50
C LEU A 120 4.66 16.91 -24.62
N PRO A 121 5.46 16.13 -25.39
CA PRO A 121 5.28 14.68 -25.46
C PRO A 121 5.45 13.99 -24.10
N LEU A 122 6.42 14.42 -23.29
CA LEU A 122 6.66 13.87 -21.95
C LEU A 122 5.50 14.20 -20.99
N ILE A 123 4.92 15.40 -21.10
CA ILE A 123 3.73 15.77 -20.32
C ILE A 123 2.57 14.85 -20.69
N THR A 124 2.35 14.58 -21.99
CA THR A 124 1.27 13.70 -22.43
C THR A 124 1.47 12.25 -22.00
N GLU A 125 2.70 11.75 -22.01
CA GLU A 125 3.04 10.41 -21.50
C GLU A 125 2.81 10.34 -19.99
N ASN A 126 3.25 11.36 -19.24
CA ASN A 126 3.04 11.44 -17.80
C ASN A 126 1.54 11.46 -17.45
N ASP A 127 0.74 12.23 -18.18
CA ASP A 127 -0.71 12.29 -18.01
C ASP A 127 -1.36 10.93 -18.28
N ALA A 128 -0.95 10.24 -19.36
CA ALA A 128 -1.45 8.91 -19.70
C ALA A 128 -1.11 7.88 -18.60
N VAL A 129 0.13 7.87 -18.11
CA VAL A 129 0.57 7.01 -17.00
C VAL A 129 -0.18 7.35 -15.72
N SER A 130 -0.36 8.63 -15.41
CA SER A 130 -1.08 9.09 -14.22
C SER A 130 -2.55 8.68 -14.25
N MET A 131 -3.21 8.77 -15.39
CA MET A 131 -4.59 8.29 -15.58
C MET A 131 -4.70 6.77 -15.37
N LEU A 132 -3.78 6.00 -15.97
CA LEU A 132 -3.75 4.55 -15.81
C LEU A 132 -3.47 4.15 -14.36
N HIS A 133 -2.53 4.82 -13.72
CA HIS A 133 -2.25 4.62 -12.30
C HIS A 133 -3.49 4.91 -11.44
N GLY A 134 -4.21 6.01 -11.69
CA GLY A 134 -5.47 6.31 -11.01
C GLY A 134 -6.54 5.23 -11.22
N LEU A 135 -6.66 4.70 -12.43
CA LEU A 135 -7.58 3.61 -12.76
C LEU A 135 -7.18 2.30 -12.04
N LEU A 136 -5.90 1.94 -12.05
CA LEU A 136 -5.40 0.75 -11.35
C LEU A 136 -5.56 0.88 -9.83
N ALA A 137 -5.25 2.04 -9.26
CA ALA A 137 -5.43 2.32 -7.84
C ALA A 137 -6.90 2.23 -7.41
N SER A 138 -7.82 2.76 -8.23
CA SER A 138 -9.26 2.67 -7.96
C SER A 138 -9.77 1.23 -8.05
N ARG A 139 -9.31 0.46 -9.05
CA ARG A 139 -9.60 -0.98 -9.15
C ARG A 139 -9.06 -1.76 -7.97
N LEU A 140 -7.81 -1.50 -7.57
CA LEU A 140 -7.20 -2.12 -6.41
C LEU A 140 -8.05 -1.83 -5.16
N SER A 141 -8.36 -0.56 -4.89
CA SER A 141 -9.22 -0.17 -3.76
C SER A 141 -10.58 -0.88 -3.78
N SER A 142 -11.22 -0.97 -4.96
CA SER A 142 -12.47 -1.71 -5.14
C SER A 142 -12.32 -3.19 -4.81
N THR A 143 -11.26 -3.85 -5.31
CA THR A 143 -11.01 -5.27 -5.05
C THR A 143 -10.69 -5.54 -3.59
N THR A 144 -9.92 -4.67 -2.93
CA THR A 144 -9.62 -4.77 -1.50
C THR A 144 -10.89 -4.63 -0.67
N ARG A 145 -11.78 -3.70 -1.02
CA ARG A 145 -13.10 -3.58 -0.35
C ARG A 145 -13.94 -4.82 -0.54
N ALA A 146 -14.03 -5.35 -1.76
CA ALA A 146 -14.77 -6.58 -2.04
C ALA A 146 -14.21 -7.77 -1.25
N LEU A 147 -12.87 -7.90 -1.20
CA LEU A 147 -12.20 -8.94 -0.42
C LEU A 147 -12.52 -8.80 1.07
N SER A 148 -12.40 -7.60 1.64
CA SER A 148 -12.72 -7.35 3.04
C SER A 148 -14.18 -7.68 3.38
N THR A 149 -15.13 -7.34 2.50
CA THR A 149 -16.54 -7.73 2.71
C THR A 149 -16.76 -9.24 2.63
N ALA A 150 -16.01 -9.94 1.75
CA ALA A 150 -16.07 -11.39 1.65
C ALA A 150 -15.46 -12.05 2.89
N GLU A 151 -14.35 -11.53 3.42
CA GLU A 151 -13.73 -11.98 4.66
C GLU A 151 -14.64 -11.78 5.87
N GLN A 152 -15.33 -10.64 5.96
CA GLN A 152 -16.33 -10.43 7.03
C GLN A 152 -17.48 -11.46 6.94
N ALA A 153 -17.96 -11.74 5.73
CA ALA A 153 -19.01 -12.73 5.52
C ALA A 153 -18.54 -14.16 5.86
N THR A 154 -17.28 -14.51 5.56
CA THR A 154 -16.73 -15.83 5.93
C THR A 154 -16.50 -15.94 7.44
N ILE A 155 -16.06 -14.88 8.12
CA ILE A 155 -15.95 -14.86 9.59
C ILE A 155 -17.33 -15.06 10.23
N ALA A 156 -18.35 -14.34 9.75
CA ALA A 156 -19.73 -14.49 10.25
C ALA A 156 -20.25 -15.91 10.03
N ALA A 157 -20.10 -16.46 8.82
CA ALA A 157 -20.52 -17.83 8.52
C ALA A 157 -19.76 -18.88 9.35
N ASN A 158 -18.47 -18.68 9.63
CA ASN A 158 -17.71 -19.57 10.51
C ASN A 158 -18.19 -19.50 11.96
N LYS A 159 -18.57 -18.31 12.44
CA LYS A 159 -19.16 -18.14 13.77
C LYS A 159 -20.49 -18.90 13.87
N ASP A 160 -21.38 -18.72 12.90
CA ASP A 160 -22.68 -19.42 12.85
C ASP A 160 -22.48 -20.94 12.78
N ASN A 161 -21.54 -21.41 11.96
CA ASN A 161 -21.19 -22.83 11.87
C ASN A 161 -20.66 -23.38 13.21
N ARG A 162 -19.89 -22.59 13.96
CA ARG A 162 -19.39 -22.96 15.30
C ARG A 162 -20.53 -23.05 16.30
N GLU A 163 -21.44 -22.08 16.31
CA GLU A 163 -22.62 -22.06 17.18
C GLU A 163 -23.56 -23.24 16.89
N LEU A 164 -23.88 -23.49 15.62
CA LEU A 164 -24.69 -24.65 15.21
C LEU A 164 -24.02 -25.97 15.54
N SER A 165 -22.71 -26.08 15.33
CA SER A 165 -21.95 -27.29 15.70
C SER A 165 -21.97 -27.52 17.21
N GLY A 166 -21.85 -26.46 18.03
CA GLY A 166 -22.01 -26.52 19.47
C GLY A 166 -23.41 -27.00 19.88
N ALA A 167 -24.46 -26.41 19.31
CA ALA A 167 -25.84 -26.83 19.58
C ALA A 167 -26.10 -28.30 19.19
N VAL A 168 -25.54 -28.78 18.07
CA VAL A 168 -25.64 -30.18 17.66
C VAL A 168 -24.93 -31.10 18.65
N VAL A 169 -23.76 -30.70 19.17
CA VAL A 169 -23.05 -31.45 20.22
C VAL A 169 -23.87 -31.49 21.51
N ASP A 170 -24.40 -30.36 21.97
CA ASP A 170 -25.23 -30.30 23.17
C ASP A 170 -26.50 -31.15 23.05
N LEU A 171 -27.15 -31.13 21.89
CA LEU A 171 -28.30 -31.98 21.58
C LEU A 171 -27.91 -33.46 21.57
N ALA A 172 -26.77 -33.80 20.97
CA ALA A 172 -26.26 -35.18 20.98
C ALA A 172 -25.93 -35.65 22.41
N GLU A 173 -25.39 -34.78 23.27
CA GLU A 173 -25.11 -35.08 24.67
C GLU A 173 -26.40 -35.24 25.50
N LYS A 174 -27.39 -34.36 25.31
CA LYS A 174 -28.72 -34.49 25.95
C LYS A 174 -29.44 -35.77 25.51
N LEU A 175 -29.40 -36.11 24.22
CA LEU A 175 -29.93 -37.37 23.71
C LEU A 175 -29.19 -38.58 24.27
N LYS A 176 -27.86 -38.50 24.42
CA LYS A 176 -27.05 -39.55 25.07
C LYS A 176 -27.47 -39.72 26.53
N ALA A 177 -27.62 -38.64 27.29
CA ALA A 177 -28.04 -38.66 28.69
C ALA A 177 -29.47 -39.20 28.87
N GLN A 178 -30.40 -38.88 27.97
CA GLN A 178 -31.75 -39.47 27.97
C GLN A 178 -31.71 -40.96 27.57
N SER A 179 -30.98 -41.32 26.51
CA SER A 179 -31.00 -42.69 25.99
C SER A 179 -30.27 -43.68 26.91
N ILE A 180 -29.20 -43.30 27.60
CA ILE A 180 -28.53 -44.19 28.58
C ILE A 180 -29.47 -44.54 29.74
N ASN A 181 -30.41 -43.65 30.07
CA ASN A 181 -31.37 -43.86 31.16
C ASN A 181 -32.66 -44.59 30.71
N ASP A 182 -32.98 -44.64 29.41
CA ASP A 182 -34.25 -45.17 28.86
C ASP A 182 -34.14 -46.31 27.82
N ILE A 183 -32.93 -46.72 27.38
CA ILE A 183 -32.81 -47.76 26.33
C ILE A 183 -32.97 -49.18 26.92
N GLY A 184 -34.11 -49.82 26.61
CA GLY A 184 -34.28 -51.28 26.64
C GLY A 184 -34.08 -51.98 25.29
N ASP A 185 -33.90 -51.22 24.19
CA ASP A 185 -33.95 -51.71 22.82
C ASP A 185 -32.56 -51.75 22.13
N PRO A 186 -32.02 -52.94 21.77
CA PRO A 186 -30.63 -53.10 21.32
C PRO A 186 -30.28 -52.41 19.99
N SER A 187 -31.27 -52.09 19.14
CA SER A 187 -31.01 -51.42 17.85
C SER A 187 -30.60 -49.95 18.02
N LEU A 188 -31.16 -49.28 19.04
CA LEU A 188 -30.83 -47.88 19.36
C LEU A 188 -29.43 -47.77 19.98
N HIS A 189 -29.02 -48.75 20.79
CA HIS A 189 -27.64 -48.84 21.31
C HIS A 189 -26.60 -48.85 20.18
N GLN A 190 -26.86 -49.62 19.12
CA GLN A 190 -25.93 -49.71 17.99
C GLN A 190 -25.83 -48.41 17.18
N GLN A 191 -26.92 -47.63 17.11
CA GLN A 191 -26.93 -46.32 16.46
C GLN A 191 -26.17 -45.26 17.29
N VAL A 192 -26.34 -45.27 18.61
CA VAL A 192 -25.60 -44.41 19.54
C VAL A 192 -24.10 -44.71 19.48
N GLU A 193 -23.70 -45.98 19.47
CA GLU A 193 -22.29 -46.37 19.36
C GLU A 193 -21.66 -45.90 18.03
N ARG A 194 -22.40 -45.98 16.92
CA ARG A 194 -21.95 -45.45 15.62
C ARG A 194 -21.80 -43.93 15.64
N ALA A 195 -22.72 -43.21 16.28
CA ALA A 195 -22.63 -41.77 16.45
C ALA A 195 -21.41 -41.38 17.32
N ASP A 196 -21.17 -42.09 18.43
CA ASP A 196 -20.03 -41.87 19.33
C ASP A 196 -18.68 -42.08 18.61
N LYS A 197 -18.59 -43.11 17.75
CA LYS A 197 -17.41 -43.32 16.88
C LYS A 197 -17.19 -42.17 15.91
N LYS A 198 -18.26 -41.61 15.31
CA LYS A 198 -18.16 -40.44 14.41
C LYS A 198 -17.72 -39.17 15.16
N VAL A 199 -18.24 -38.94 16.36
CA VAL A 199 -17.84 -37.79 17.19
C VAL A 199 -16.36 -37.90 17.58
N LYS A 200 -15.90 -39.08 18.01
CA LYS A 200 -14.48 -39.32 18.31
C LYS A 200 -13.58 -39.08 17.09
N GLN A 201 -13.98 -39.57 15.92
CA GLN A 201 -13.24 -39.30 14.67
C GLN A 201 -13.22 -37.82 14.31
N SER A 202 -14.32 -37.09 14.52
CA SER A 202 -14.38 -35.64 14.31
C SER A 202 -13.45 -34.88 15.26
N ARG A 203 -13.48 -35.20 16.57
CA ARG A 203 -12.57 -34.62 17.57
C ARG A 203 -11.11 -34.89 17.23
N GLN A 204 -10.78 -36.09 16.78
CA GLN A 204 -9.41 -36.43 16.38
C GLN A 204 -8.95 -35.61 15.16
N ARG A 205 -9.83 -35.41 14.16
CA ARG A 205 -9.54 -34.54 13.01
C ARG A 205 -9.35 -33.08 13.42
N ALA A 206 -10.16 -32.59 14.35
CA ALA A 206 -10.02 -31.23 14.88
C ALA A 206 -8.68 -31.04 15.61
N LYS A 207 -8.23 -32.02 16.43
CA LYS A 207 -6.92 -32.00 17.08
C LYS A 207 -5.76 -31.94 16.04
N ILE A 208 -5.85 -32.73 14.96
CA ILE A 208 -4.84 -32.71 13.89
C ILE A 208 -4.79 -31.35 13.19
N LEU A 209 -5.95 -30.78 12.84
CA LEU A 209 -6.03 -29.46 12.20
C LEU A 209 -5.48 -28.35 13.10
N LYS A 210 -5.79 -28.36 14.41
CA LYS A 210 -5.25 -27.42 15.39
C LYS A 210 -3.71 -27.49 15.42
N GLY A 211 -3.15 -28.70 15.47
CA GLY A 211 -1.71 -28.91 15.46
C GLY A 211 -1.02 -28.39 14.19
N ILE A 212 -1.62 -28.60 13.01
CA ILE A 212 -1.09 -28.08 11.74
C ILE A 212 -1.13 -26.54 11.69
N LEU A 213 -2.23 -25.93 12.14
CA LEU A 213 -2.38 -24.47 12.19
C LEU A 213 -1.37 -23.84 13.16
N SER A 214 -1.21 -24.40 14.37
CA SER A 214 -0.22 -23.93 15.34
C SER A 214 1.21 -24.00 14.77
N ALA A 215 1.57 -25.13 14.14
CA ALA A 215 2.87 -25.28 13.48
C ALA A 215 3.08 -24.28 12.32
N MET A 216 2.03 -23.98 11.55
CA MET A 216 2.09 -22.99 10.47
C MET A 216 2.26 -21.57 11.00
N ILE A 217 1.52 -21.19 12.05
CA ILE A 217 1.60 -19.86 12.67
C ILE A 217 3.00 -19.64 13.26
N VAL A 218 3.51 -20.61 14.03
CA VAL A 218 4.87 -20.53 14.60
C VAL A 218 5.94 -20.54 13.49
N GLY A 219 5.76 -21.34 12.44
CA GLY A 219 6.68 -21.41 11.30
C GLY A 219 6.68 -20.17 10.39
N SER A 220 5.63 -19.35 10.42
CA SER A 220 5.49 -18.16 9.59
C SER A 220 6.35 -16.96 10.05
N GLY A 221 6.85 -16.98 11.28
CA GLY A 221 7.61 -15.88 11.87
C GLY A 221 6.75 -14.68 12.32
N ILE A 222 5.42 -14.80 12.30
CA ILE A 222 4.50 -13.81 12.87
C ILE A 222 4.69 -13.77 14.40
N ASN A 223 4.67 -12.57 14.99
CA ASN A 223 4.76 -12.40 16.45
C ASN A 223 3.43 -12.75 17.14
N TRP A 224 3.08 -14.04 17.13
CA TRP A 224 1.86 -14.60 17.70
C TRP A 224 1.77 -14.45 19.22
N ALA A 225 2.89 -14.23 19.93
CA ALA A 225 2.91 -14.08 21.38
C ALA A 225 2.38 -12.71 21.86
N ALA A 226 2.39 -11.70 20.97
CA ALA A 226 1.89 -10.36 21.27
C ALA A 226 0.38 -10.20 20.99
N ASP A 227 -0.22 -11.15 20.28
CA ASP A 227 -1.63 -11.16 19.91
C ASP A 227 -2.36 -12.23 20.74
N GLU A 228 -3.37 -11.82 21.49
CA GLU A 228 -4.15 -12.70 22.38
C GLU A 228 -4.85 -13.83 21.61
N GLU A 229 -5.39 -13.52 20.42
CA GLU A 229 -6.14 -14.51 19.62
C GLU A 229 -5.21 -15.57 19.02
N LEU A 230 -4.03 -15.15 18.55
CA LEU A 230 -3.01 -16.07 18.04
C LEU A 230 -2.36 -16.88 19.16
N ARG A 231 -2.20 -16.27 20.34
CA ARG A 231 -1.70 -16.95 21.53
C ARG A 231 -2.65 -18.05 22.00
N GLU A 232 -3.97 -17.80 22.05
CA GLU A 232 -4.99 -18.82 22.36
C GLU A 232 -5.02 -19.94 21.30
N LEU A 233 -4.81 -19.60 20.03
CA LEU A 233 -4.83 -20.58 18.94
C LEU A 233 -3.58 -21.48 18.93
N VAL A 234 -2.42 -20.94 19.33
CA VAL A 234 -1.13 -21.63 19.36
C VAL A 234 -0.91 -22.37 20.69
N MET A 235 -1.33 -21.79 21.81
CA MET A 235 -1.25 -22.46 23.11
C MET A 235 -2.39 -23.47 23.22
N ASP A 236 -2.03 -24.73 23.42
CA ASP A 236 -2.96 -25.72 23.91
C ASP A 236 -3.15 -25.45 25.41
N ASP A 237 -4.26 -24.82 25.79
CA ASP A 237 -4.75 -24.99 27.16
C ASP A 237 -5.04 -26.49 27.30
N GLU A 238 -4.13 -27.20 27.96
CA GLU A 238 -4.30 -28.57 28.37
C GLU A 238 -5.46 -28.64 29.39
N GLU A 239 -6.70 -28.60 28.92
CA GLU A 239 -7.84 -29.22 29.60
C GLU A 239 -8.08 -30.58 28.94
N ASP A 240 -7.36 -31.59 29.42
CA ASP A 240 -7.79 -33.00 29.44
C ASP A 240 -6.78 -33.79 30.31
N GLY A 241 -6.78 -33.46 31.61
CA GLY A 241 -6.23 -34.26 32.69
C GLY A 241 -7.26 -34.37 33.81
#